data_AF-A0A967Y7Z2-F1
#
_entry.id   AF-A0A967Y7Z2-F1
#
_cell.length_a   1.000
_cell.length_b   1.000
_cell.length_c   1.000
_cell.angle_alpha   90.00
_cell.angle_beta   90.00
_cell.angle_gamma   90.00
#
_symmetry.space_group_name_H-M   'P 1'
#
loop_
_entity.id
_entity.type
_entity.pdbx_description
1 polymer ?
#
loop_
_entity_poly.entity_id
_entity_poly.type
_entity_poly.pdbx_seq_one_letter_code
_entity_poly.pdbx_strand_id
1 'polypeptide(L)'
;MIFDADNHYYEPEDCFTRFMPADRMEEAIRVVPVEGGGRKVMVGDRPFTFLGDPFRETTAKPGSLREMLRNMKAGRPIEENDAIEKVQPAYVDRDARLDLMDRQGVDAMVLFPTLA
;
A
#
# COMPACT_ATOMS: atom_id res chain seq x y z
N MET A 1 19.69 -18.71 4.19
CA MET A 1 18.29 -18.68 4.62
C MET A 1 18.02 -17.34 5.27
N ILE A 2 17.15 -16.52 4.68
CA ILE A 2 16.76 -15.20 5.21
C ILE A 2 15.33 -15.29 5.73
N PHE A 3 15.13 -14.86 6.97
CA PHE A 3 13.81 -14.60 7.54
C PHE A 3 13.62 -13.09 7.63
N ASP A 4 12.65 -12.54 6.91
CA ASP A 4 12.34 -11.12 6.92
C ASP A 4 11.21 -10.80 7.89
N ALA A 5 11.53 -10.14 8.99
CA ALA A 5 10.58 -9.90 10.06
C ALA A 5 9.63 -8.72 9.80
N ASP A 6 9.77 -8.01 8.68
CA ASP A 6 8.96 -6.82 8.38
C ASP A 6 8.73 -6.65 6.88
N ASN A 7 7.61 -7.16 6.39
CA ASN A 7 7.19 -7.06 4.99
C ASN A 7 5.73 -6.65 4.92
N HIS A 8 5.33 -6.02 3.81
CA HIS A 8 3.97 -5.51 3.66
C HIS A 8 3.30 -5.96 2.36
N TYR A 9 1.97 -5.84 2.33
CA TYR A 9 1.12 -5.93 1.14
C TYR A 9 0.27 -4.67 1.02
N TYR A 10 -0.24 -4.39 -0.18
CA TYR A 10 -1.26 -3.37 -0.39
C TYR A 10 -2.63 -4.02 -0.46
N GLU A 11 -3.57 -3.48 0.29
CA GLU A 11 -4.89 -4.03 0.44
C GLU A 11 -5.75 -3.80 -0.83
N PRO A 12 -6.58 -4.77 -1.24
CA PRO A 12 -7.62 -4.52 -2.23
C PRO A 12 -8.74 -3.65 -1.64
N GLU A 13 -9.51 -2.97 -2.49
CA GLU A 13 -10.59 -2.04 -2.08
C GLU A 13 -11.63 -2.65 -1.14
N ASP A 14 -11.85 -3.96 -1.24
CA ASP A 14 -12.83 -4.70 -0.47
C ASP A 14 -12.25 -5.38 0.77
N CYS A 15 -10.99 -5.11 1.16
CA CYS A 15 -10.35 -5.80 2.29
C CYS A 15 -11.12 -5.67 3.62
N PHE A 16 -11.82 -4.55 3.83
CA PHE A 16 -12.64 -4.29 5.02
C PHE A 16 -14.14 -4.53 4.80
N THR A 17 -14.58 -4.86 3.59
CA THR A 17 -16.01 -4.97 3.24
C THR A 17 -16.41 -6.36 2.74
N ARG A 18 -15.49 -7.11 2.10
CA ARG A 18 -15.74 -8.43 1.48
C ARG A 18 -16.47 -9.41 2.38
N PHE A 19 -16.16 -9.39 3.68
CA PHE A 19 -16.73 -10.29 4.69
C PHE A 19 -17.47 -9.55 5.81
N MET A 20 -17.70 -8.24 5.67
CA MET A 20 -18.39 -7.47 6.69
C MET A 20 -19.91 -7.68 6.56
N PRO A 21 -20.66 -7.84 7.68
CA PRO A 21 -22.11 -7.98 7.62
C PRO A 21 -22.79 -6.79 6.94
N ALA A 22 -23.82 -7.05 6.15
CA ALA A 22 -24.50 -6.02 5.37
C ALA A 22 -25.10 -4.90 6.24
N ASP A 23 -25.62 -5.24 7.41
CA ASP A 23 -26.19 -4.33 8.41
C ASP A 23 -25.13 -3.52 9.18
N ARG A 24 -23.84 -3.80 8.97
CA ARG A 24 -22.71 -3.12 9.61
C ARG A 24 -21.82 -2.36 8.62
N MET A 25 -22.18 -2.31 7.33
CA MET A 25 -21.36 -1.63 6.29
C MET A 25 -21.00 -0.19 6.64
N GLU A 26 -21.92 0.52 7.29
CA GLU A 26 -21.72 1.93 7.65
C GLU A 26 -20.62 2.13 8.70
N GLU A 27 -20.18 1.09 9.38
CA GLU A 27 -19.09 1.11 10.36
C GLU A 27 -17.74 0.66 9.77
N ALA A 28 -17.75 0.07 8.57
CA ALA A 28 -16.54 -0.39 7.90
C ALA A 28 -15.67 0.76 7.40
N ILE A 29 -14.40 0.44 7.14
CA ILE A 29 -13.58 1.23 6.23
C ILE A 29 -14.08 0.93 4.81
N ARG A 30 -14.59 1.94 4.09
CA ARG A 30 -15.22 1.73 2.78
C ARG A 30 -14.91 2.84 1.80
N VAL A 31 -14.82 2.46 0.53
CA VAL A 31 -14.79 3.39 -0.59
C VAL A 31 -16.22 3.86 -0.86
N VAL A 32 -16.43 5.17 -0.90
CA VAL A 32 -17.71 5.80 -1.23
C VAL A 32 -17.54 6.70 -2.45
N PRO A 33 -18.50 6.71 -3.40
CA PRO A 33 -18.51 7.66 -4.49
C PRO A 33 -18.75 9.08 -3.98
N VAL A 34 -18.21 10.09 -4.67
CA VAL A 34 -18.43 11.51 -4.36
C VAL A 34 -19.25 12.16 -5.46
N GLU A 35 -20.14 13.08 -5.07
CA GLU A 35 -20.89 13.90 -6.02
C GLU A 35 -19.93 14.72 -6.90
N GLY A 36 -20.13 14.68 -8.22
CA GLY A 36 -19.21 15.29 -9.19
C GLY A 36 -18.07 14.38 -9.69
N GLY A 37 -18.00 13.13 -9.20
CA GLY A 37 -17.05 12.12 -9.66
C GLY A 37 -15.92 11.83 -8.66
N GLY A 38 -15.30 10.67 -8.83
CA GLY A 38 -14.24 10.19 -7.94
C GLY A 38 -14.75 9.41 -6.73
N ARG A 39 -13.83 9.13 -5.80
CA ARG A 39 -14.06 8.28 -4.63
C ARG A 39 -13.39 8.85 -3.38
N LYS A 40 -13.94 8.56 -2.21
CA LYS A 40 -13.34 8.83 -0.89
C LYS A 40 -13.31 7.54 -0.08
N VAL A 41 -12.36 7.45 0.84
CA VAL A 41 -12.36 6.40 1.85
C VAL A 41 -12.91 6.96 3.15
N MET A 42 -13.87 6.24 3.73
CA MET A 42 -14.54 6.58 4.98
C MET A 42 -14.18 5.53 6.02
N VAL A 43 -14.02 5.96 7.28
CA VAL A 43 -13.96 5.10 8.45
C VAL A 43 -15.19 5.43 9.29
N GLY A 44 -16.22 4.58 9.20
CA GLY A 44 -17.52 4.93 9.76
C GLY A 44 -18.15 6.11 9.02
N ASP A 45 -18.37 7.20 9.75
CA ASP A 45 -18.88 8.49 9.27
C ASP A 45 -17.78 9.54 9.02
N ARG A 46 -16.51 9.22 9.28
CA ARG A 46 -15.39 10.16 9.15
C ARG A 46 -14.53 9.89 7.92
N PRO A 47 -14.03 10.93 7.23
CA PRO A 47 -13.04 10.75 6.16
C PRO A 47 -11.76 10.10 6.68
N PHE A 48 -11.23 9.16 5.92
CA PHE A 48 -9.89 8.61 6.12
C PHE A 48 -8.82 9.63 5.71
N THR A 49 -7.81 9.84 6.54
CA THR A 49 -6.79 10.90 6.34
C THR A 49 -5.34 10.40 6.43
N PHE A 50 -5.11 9.10 6.64
CA PHE A 50 -3.77 8.56 6.80
C PHE A 50 -3.00 8.46 5.48
N LEU A 51 -3.67 8.07 4.39
CA LEU A 51 -3.12 8.06 3.02
C LEU A 51 -4.05 8.84 2.08
N GLY A 52 -3.47 9.52 1.09
CA GLY A 52 -4.24 10.32 0.12
C GLY A 52 -5.13 9.49 -0.82
N ASP A 53 -4.57 8.40 -1.36
CA ASP A 53 -5.33 7.37 -2.09
C ASP A 53 -4.80 6.00 -1.67
N PRO A 54 -5.50 5.26 -0.78
CA PRO A 54 -5.01 3.99 -0.27
C PRO A 54 -5.11 2.84 -1.29
N PHE A 55 -5.89 3.00 -2.37
CA PHE A 55 -6.14 1.96 -3.38
C PHE A 55 -5.61 2.36 -4.76
N ARG A 56 -4.52 3.14 -4.77
CA ARG A 56 -3.84 3.71 -5.94
C ARG A 56 -3.19 2.67 -6.84
N GLU A 57 -3.11 2.97 -8.15
CA GLU A 57 -2.41 2.15 -9.14
C GLU A 57 -0.88 2.34 -9.13
N THR A 58 -0.38 3.35 -8.42
CA THR A 58 1.05 3.68 -8.31
C THR A 58 1.47 3.80 -6.86
N THR A 59 2.73 3.54 -6.56
CA THR A 59 3.30 3.66 -5.21
C THR A 59 4.73 4.19 -5.27
N ALA A 60 5.28 4.57 -4.12
CA ALA A 60 6.70 4.89 -4.02
C ALA A 60 7.53 3.61 -4.26
N LYS A 61 8.56 3.68 -5.10
CA LYS A 61 9.51 2.59 -5.32
C LYS A 61 10.14 2.17 -3.97
N PRO A 62 10.25 0.87 -3.67
CA PRO A 62 10.96 0.40 -2.48
C PRO A 62 12.35 1.04 -2.36
N GLY A 63 12.61 1.68 -1.21
CA GLY A 63 13.89 2.33 -0.92
C GLY A 63 14.05 3.78 -1.42
N SER A 64 13.11 4.32 -2.20
CA SER A 64 13.22 5.69 -2.75
C SER A 64 13.29 6.79 -1.67
N LEU A 65 12.54 6.64 -0.57
CA LEU A 65 12.60 7.57 0.57
C LEU A 65 14.01 7.61 1.20
N ARG A 66 14.68 6.46 1.31
CA ARG A 66 16.06 6.40 1.84
C ARG A 66 17.03 7.16 0.92
N GLU A 67 16.86 7.05 -0.39
CA GLU A 67 17.67 7.79 -1.35
C GLU A 67 17.42 9.30 -1.27
N MET A 68 16.14 9.70 -1.22
CA MET A 68 15.73 11.09 -1.05
C MET A 68 16.35 11.71 0.23
N LEU A 69 16.24 11.04 1.37
CA LEU A 69 16.83 11.50 2.63
C LEU A 69 18.37 11.63 2.56
N ARG A 70 19.05 10.73 1.82
CA ARG A 70 20.51 10.83 1.59
C ARG A 70 20.87 12.03 0.71
N ASN A 71 20.08 12.31 -0.33
CA ASN A 71 20.31 13.45 -1.21
C ASN A 71 20.08 14.78 -0.48
N MET A 72 19.03 14.87 0.34
CA MET A 72 18.77 16.02 1.22
C MET A 72 19.96 16.29 2.14
N LYS A 73 20.48 15.25 2.81
CA LYS A 73 21.65 15.39 3.70
C LYS A 73 22.92 15.83 2.94
N ALA A 74 23.05 15.46 1.68
CA ALA A 74 24.18 15.79 0.83
C ALA A 74 24.03 17.11 0.06
N GLY A 75 22.91 17.84 0.24
CA GLY A 75 22.63 19.07 -0.52
C GLY A 75 22.44 18.83 -2.03
N ARG A 76 22.09 17.60 -2.43
CA ARG A 76 21.84 17.24 -3.83
C ARG A 76 20.37 17.46 -4.18
N PRO A 77 20.05 17.83 -5.43
CA PRO A 77 18.67 17.91 -5.89
C PRO A 77 17.94 16.57 -5.72
N ILE A 78 16.66 16.64 -5.41
CA ILE A 78 15.75 15.50 -5.31
C ILE A 78 15.10 15.34 -6.67
N GLU A 79 15.40 14.25 -7.37
CA GLU A 79 14.73 13.89 -8.62
C GLU A 79 13.39 13.20 -8.25
N GLU A 80 12.28 13.95 -8.27
CA GLU A 80 10.96 13.46 -7.82
C GLU A 80 10.35 12.38 -8.74
N ASN A 81 10.65 12.44 -10.05
CA ASN A 81 9.98 11.59 -11.04
C ASN A 81 10.40 10.11 -11.01
N ASP A 82 11.58 9.80 -10.47
CA ASP A 82 12.07 8.42 -10.39
C ASP A 82 11.63 7.69 -9.11
N ALA A 83 10.91 8.35 -8.20
CA ALA A 83 10.52 7.77 -6.93
C ALA A 83 9.21 6.97 -6.95
N ILE A 84 8.47 6.98 -8.06
CA ILE A 84 7.15 6.35 -8.19
C ILE A 84 7.20 5.20 -9.21
N GLU A 85 6.49 4.11 -8.92
CA GLU A 85 6.25 3.00 -9.84
C GLU A 85 4.77 2.58 -9.84
N LYS A 86 4.38 1.75 -10.80
CA LYS A 86 3.09 1.04 -10.73
C LYS A 86 3.12 0.02 -9.59
N VAL A 87 1.96 -0.22 -8.98
CA VAL A 87 1.79 -1.34 -8.06
C VAL A 87 2.17 -2.63 -8.79
N GLN A 88 3.16 -3.33 -8.25
CA GLN A 88 3.66 -4.58 -8.83
C GLN A 88 2.75 -5.74 -8.42
N PRO A 89 2.60 -6.80 -9.23
CA PRO A 89 1.79 -7.97 -8.89
C PRO A 89 2.14 -8.56 -7.51
N ALA A 90 3.43 -8.64 -7.18
CA ALA A 90 3.93 -9.16 -5.90
C ALA A 90 3.48 -8.37 -4.66
N TYR A 91 2.88 -7.20 -4.83
CA TYR A 91 2.36 -6.40 -3.71
C TYR A 91 0.93 -6.77 -3.32
N VAL A 92 0.20 -7.45 -4.20
CA VAL A 92 -1.23 -7.76 -4.06
C VAL A 92 -1.57 -9.23 -4.33
N ASP A 93 -0.68 -9.97 -4.99
CA ASP A 93 -0.84 -11.38 -5.34
C ASP A 93 0.20 -12.25 -4.62
N ARG A 94 -0.28 -13.37 -4.06
CA ARG A 94 0.52 -14.27 -3.23
C ARG A 94 1.58 -15.02 -4.05
N ASP A 95 1.22 -15.51 -5.23
CA ASP A 95 2.12 -16.37 -6.01
C ASP A 95 3.22 -15.52 -6.66
N ALA A 96 2.87 -14.33 -7.16
CA ALA A 96 3.85 -13.35 -7.59
C ALA A 96 4.79 -12.90 -6.45
N ARG A 97 4.29 -12.86 -5.20
CA ARG A 97 5.11 -12.58 -4.01
C ARG A 97 6.10 -13.69 -3.73
N LEU A 98 5.69 -14.97 -3.82
CA LEU A 98 6.60 -16.10 -3.65
C LEU A 98 7.72 -16.09 -4.71
N ASP A 99 7.38 -15.83 -5.98
CA ASP A 99 8.39 -15.69 -7.04
C ASP A 99 9.39 -14.56 -6.75
N LEU A 100 8.94 -13.46 -6.16
CA LEU A 100 9.80 -12.35 -5.77
C LEU A 100 10.69 -12.74 -4.58
N MET A 101 10.13 -13.44 -3.59
CA MET A 101 10.87 -13.96 -2.44
C MET A 101 12.03 -14.86 -2.88
N ASP A 102 11.78 -15.79 -3.82
CA ASP A 102 12.81 -16.67 -4.37
C ASP A 102 13.94 -15.87 -5.03
N ARG A 103 13.60 -14.84 -5.81
CA ARG A 103 14.60 -13.94 -6.42
C ARG A 103 15.40 -13.14 -5.40
N GLN A 104 14.78 -12.78 -4.28
CA GLN A 104 15.41 -12.03 -3.20
C GLN A 104 16.19 -12.94 -2.23
N GLY A 105 16.02 -14.26 -2.32
CA GLY A 105 16.58 -15.22 -1.38
C GLY A 105 15.93 -15.17 0.01
N VAL A 106 14.66 -14.78 0.10
CA VAL A 106 13.87 -14.71 1.33
C VAL A 106 13.06 -16.00 1.48
N ASP A 107 13.34 -16.78 2.51
CA ASP A 107 12.70 -18.09 2.71
C ASP A 107 11.37 -17.96 3.46
N ALA A 108 11.25 -16.96 4.35
CA ALA A 108 10.05 -16.71 5.12
C ALA A 108 9.97 -15.23 5.53
N MET A 109 8.74 -14.73 5.72
CA MET A 109 8.51 -13.37 6.17
C MET A 109 7.32 -13.23 7.10
N VAL A 110 7.31 -12.16 7.89
CA VAL A 110 6.09 -11.62 8.51
C VAL A 110 5.49 -10.59 7.57
N LEU A 111 4.19 -10.71 7.32
CA LEU A 111 3.47 -9.85 6.39
C LEU A 111 2.46 -8.97 7.15
N PHE A 112 2.64 -7.65 7.08
CA PHE A 112 1.85 -6.64 7.78
C PHE A 112 0.95 -5.85 6.82
N PRO A 113 -0.20 -5.34 7.32
CA PRO A 113 -1.02 -4.38 6.59
C PRO A 113 -0.27 -3.08 6.28
N THR A 114 -0.70 -2.36 5.25
CA THR A 114 -0.23 -0.99 4.97
C THR A 114 -1.29 0.05 5.29
N LEU A 115 -2.58 -0.27 5.09
CA LEU A 115 -3.68 0.66 5.23
C LEU A 115 -4.12 0.84 6.69
N ALA A 116 -4.40 -0.26 7.40
CA ALA A 116 -4.82 -0.29 8.81
C ALA A 116 -4.73 -1.70 9.39
#